data_AF-A0A8H6SHC6-F1
#
_entry.id   AF-A0A8H6SHC6-F1
#
_cell.length_a   1.000
_cell.length_b   1.000
_cell.length_c   1.000
_cell.angle_alpha   90.00
_cell.angle_beta   90.00
_cell.angle_gamma   90.00
#
_symmetry.space_group_name_H-M   'P 1'
#
loop_
_entity.id
_entity.type
_entity.pdbx_description
1 polymer ?
#
loop_
_entity_poly.entity_id
_entity_poly.type
_entity_poly.pdbx_seq_one_letter_code
_entity_poly.pdbx_strand_id
1 'polypeptide(L)'
;MSDPISDSTTPISRTVTKKVYAVETPEGDGAIVRRSIGGGSLKNLTPFLMLDHFHASAGAGFPDHPHRGQATITYVGRRSHREHELIYPLQMLRGSSNHEDSAGHKGVIEAGGVQWMTAGRGIIHSEIPNYIPGKPDPIGLQLWVNLPKKFKMVKPSYQELGPTQIPVAEPVEGLKVRVISGKSHGKESPVRPLGGCWYFHYIHEKEGLETFQELPAGWTTFIYILSGSLVVGTTRPTVFEAFHTLVLSADANETGVLLKSMSPDTQYMLASAEPINEPIVQYGPFVMNTQAEVMQAFKDFREGRNGFEKALTWKSTIAGMMSRR
;
A
#
# COMPACT_ATOMS: atom_id res chain seq x y z
N MET A 1 -6.10 19.39 -42.71
CA MET A 1 -5.24 18.97 -41.60
C MET A 1 -5.63 19.84 -40.42
N SER A 2 -6.45 19.31 -39.51
CA SER A 2 -6.86 20.00 -38.29
C SER A 2 -6.08 19.37 -37.15
N ASP A 3 -5.13 20.12 -36.60
CA ASP A 3 -4.42 19.73 -35.40
C ASP A 3 -5.43 19.53 -34.25
N PRO A 4 -5.33 18.45 -33.46
CA PRO A 4 -6.14 18.35 -32.26
C PRO A 4 -5.59 19.36 -31.26
N ILE A 5 -6.45 20.28 -30.84
CA ILE A 5 -6.22 21.17 -29.70
C ILE A 5 -5.97 20.25 -28.50
N SER A 6 -4.69 20.13 -28.11
CA SER A 6 -4.31 19.61 -26.81
C SER A 6 -4.91 20.55 -25.78
N ASP A 7 -5.98 20.10 -25.14
CA ASP A 7 -6.62 20.80 -24.03
C ASP A 7 -5.64 20.82 -22.85
N SER A 8 -4.69 21.76 -22.86
CA SER A 8 -3.68 21.90 -21.80
C SER A 8 -4.36 22.55 -20.59
N THR A 9 -5.12 21.76 -19.84
CA THR A 9 -5.60 22.19 -18.53
C THR A 9 -4.40 22.53 -17.67
N THR A 10 -4.32 23.78 -17.20
CA THR A 10 -3.26 24.24 -16.30
C THR A 10 -3.13 23.29 -15.10
N PRO A 11 -1.91 22.85 -14.71
CA PRO A 11 -1.72 22.01 -13.54
C PRO A 11 -2.23 22.71 -12.27
N ILE A 12 -3.19 22.10 -11.58
CA ILE A 12 -3.73 22.59 -10.32
C ILE A 12 -3.40 21.53 -9.26
N SER A 13 -2.52 21.92 -8.32
CA SER A 13 -2.03 21.02 -7.29
C SER A 13 -2.99 20.89 -6.12
N ARG A 14 -3.17 19.67 -5.66
CA ARG A 14 -3.66 19.36 -4.32
C ARG A 14 -2.82 20.01 -3.21
N THR A 15 -3.44 20.21 -2.06
CA THR A 15 -2.83 20.71 -0.82
C THR A 15 -3.05 19.71 0.32
N VAL A 16 -2.30 19.85 1.42
CA VAL A 16 -2.45 18.97 2.59
C VAL A 16 -3.62 19.44 3.45
N THR A 17 -4.62 18.57 3.66
CA THR A 17 -5.79 18.84 4.51
C THR A 17 -5.66 18.24 5.90
N LYS A 18 -4.85 17.19 6.06
CA LYS A 18 -4.59 16.56 7.35
C LYS A 18 -3.21 15.89 7.39
N LYS A 19 -2.52 16.03 8.52
CA LYS A 19 -1.26 15.33 8.84
C LYS A 19 -1.49 14.35 9.98
N VAL A 20 -1.01 13.11 9.82
CA VAL A 20 -1.16 12.05 10.82
C VAL A 20 0.19 11.36 11.01
N TYR A 21 0.71 11.36 12.24
CA TYR A 21 1.90 10.59 12.58
C TYR A 21 1.55 9.10 12.70
N ALA A 22 2.36 8.23 12.10
CA ALA A 22 2.18 6.78 12.18
C ALA A 22 2.81 6.24 13.47
N VAL A 23 1.97 5.64 14.30
CA VAL A 23 2.34 5.18 15.66
C VAL A 23 2.65 3.69 15.63
N GLU A 24 3.70 3.28 16.34
CA GLU A 24 4.05 1.86 16.49
C GLU A 24 2.96 1.10 17.25
N THR A 25 2.54 -0.03 16.68
CA THR A 25 1.43 -0.86 17.12
C THR A 25 1.84 -2.34 16.97
N PRO A 26 1.63 -3.20 17.98
CA PRO A 26 1.81 -4.64 17.84
C PRO A 26 0.74 -5.27 16.95
N GLU A 27 1.13 -6.20 16.08
CA GLU A 27 0.22 -6.95 15.19
C GLU A 27 0.71 -8.38 14.97
N GLY A 28 -0.19 -9.26 14.50
CA GLY A 28 0.13 -10.65 14.18
C GLY A 28 0.74 -11.40 15.36
N ASP A 29 1.83 -12.12 15.10
CA ASP A 29 2.64 -12.76 16.14
C ASP A 29 4.02 -12.09 16.19
N GLY A 30 4.26 -11.27 17.22
CA GLY A 30 5.54 -10.60 17.46
C GLY A 30 5.93 -9.46 16.51
N ALA A 31 5.07 -9.06 15.56
CA ALA A 31 5.38 -8.00 14.61
C ALA A 31 5.05 -6.60 15.18
N ILE A 32 5.88 -5.60 14.82
CA ILE A 32 5.61 -4.19 15.11
C ILE A 32 5.37 -3.46 13.79
N VAL A 33 4.27 -2.72 13.73
CA VAL A 33 3.90 -1.91 12.57
C VAL A 33 3.72 -0.45 12.97
N ARG A 34 4.12 0.48 12.10
CA ARG A 34 3.73 1.89 12.22
C ARG A 34 2.42 2.09 11.49
N ARG A 35 1.33 2.26 12.23
CA ARG A 35 -0.02 2.43 11.69
C ARG A 35 -0.40 3.90 11.59
N SER A 36 -0.95 4.28 10.43
CA SER A 36 -1.54 5.61 10.21
C SER A 36 -3.04 5.52 9.93
N ILE A 37 -3.43 5.18 8.71
CA ILE A 37 -4.82 4.89 8.33
C ILE A 37 -5.26 3.61 9.07
N GLY A 38 -6.47 3.62 9.62
CA GLY A 38 -6.97 2.57 10.51
C GLY A 38 -6.59 2.79 11.98
N GLY A 39 -5.73 3.77 12.29
CA GLY A 39 -5.35 4.15 13.65
C GLY A 39 -6.33 5.13 14.31
N GLY A 40 -6.12 5.42 15.60
CA GLY A 40 -7.01 6.29 16.38
C GLY A 40 -7.21 7.69 15.79
N SER A 41 -6.17 8.26 15.19
CA SER A 41 -6.18 9.61 14.60
C SER A 41 -6.80 9.67 13.19
N LEU A 42 -6.93 8.53 12.51
CA LEU A 42 -7.50 8.41 11.16
C LEU A 42 -8.12 7.02 10.96
N LYS A 43 -9.30 6.81 11.55
CA LYS A 43 -9.98 5.51 11.57
C LYS A 43 -10.25 4.91 10.19
N ASN A 44 -10.53 5.75 9.20
CA ASN A 44 -10.62 5.35 7.79
C ASN A 44 -10.30 6.55 6.88
N LEU A 45 -9.91 6.26 5.65
CA LEU A 45 -9.75 7.23 4.56
C LEU A 45 -10.29 6.59 3.28
N THR A 46 -11.60 6.42 3.18
CA THR A 46 -12.24 5.66 2.10
C THR A 46 -11.74 6.07 0.71
N PRO A 47 -11.30 5.11 -0.14
CA PRO A 47 -11.41 3.65 0.04
C PRO A 47 -10.27 2.98 0.82
N PHE A 48 -9.28 3.71 1.32
CA PHE A 48 -8.19 3.16 2.13
C PHE A 48 -8.67 2.85 3.55
N LEU A 49 -8.48 1.60 3.96
CA LEU A 49 -8.96 1.06 5.23
C LEU A 49 -7.85 1.05 6.29
N MET A 50 -6.63 0.73 5.87
CA MET A 50 -5.49 0.56 6.76
C MET A 50 -4.19 0.82 6.01
N LEU A 51 -3.22 1.45 6.67
CA LEU A 51 -1.84 1.54 6.19
C LEU A 51 -0.89 1.25 7.34
N ASP A 52 -0.12 0.17 7.16
CA ASP A 52 0.92 -0.25 8.07
C ASP A 52 2.28 -0.23 7.38
N HIS A 53 3.26 0.41 8.02
CA HIS A 53 4.67 0.27 7.70
C HIS A 53 5.26 -0.74 8.68
N PHE A 54 5.41 -1.99 8.22
CA PHE A 54 5.83 -3.09 9.07
C PHE A 54 7.35 -3.24 9.12
N HIS A 55 7.84 -3.60 10.30
CA HIS A 55 9.19 -4.10 10.53
C HIS A 55 9.05 -5.44 11.27
N ALA A 56 9.39 -6.52 10.58
CA ALA A 56 9.25 -7.86 11.13
C ALA A 56 10.60 -8.40 11.60
N SER A 57 10.76 -8.53 12.91
CA SER A 57 11.90 -9.18 13.53
C SER A 57 11.89 -10.69 13.31
N ALA A 58 13.01 -11.36 13.62
CA ALA A 58 13.10 -12.81 13.55
C ALA A 58 11.98 -13.49 14.35
N GLY A 59 11.25 -14.42 13.72
CA GLY A 59 10.14 -15.13 14.36
C GLY A 59 8.82 -14.35 14.37
N ALA A 60 8.80 -13.12 13.87
CA ALA A 60 7.58 -12.35 13.70
C ALA A 60 6.92 -12.58 12.33
N GLY A 61 5.61 -12.42 12.26
CA GLY A 61 4.87 -12.55 11.00
C GLY A 61 3.35 -12.56 11.17
N PHE A 62 2.68 -12.89 10.08
CA PHE A 62 1.22 -12.93 10.00
C PHE A 62 0.79 -14.36 9.68
N PRO A 63 0.54 -15.21 10.70
CA PRO A 63 0.11 -16.59 10.50
C PRO A 63 -1.28 -16.65 9.85
N ASP A 64 -1.80 -17.85 9.61
CA ASP A 64 -3.08 -18.08 8.93
C ASP A 64 -4.21 -17.17 9.43
N HIS A 65 -4.67 -16.26 8.57
CA HIS A 65 -5.74 -15.32 8.88
C HIS A 65 -6.64 -15.07 7.66
N PRO A 66 -7.94 -14.77 7.87
CA PRO A 66 -8.87 -14.57 6.77
C PRO A 66 -8.94 -13.11 6.33
N HIS A 67 -9.48 -12.85 5.13
CA HIS A 67 -9.97 -11.54 4.66
C HIS A 67 -11.23 -11.71 3.81
N ARG A 68 -12.14 -10.72 3.80
CA ARG A 68 -13.28 -10.63 2.87
C ARG A 68 -13.63 -9.18 2.56
N GLY A 69 -13.96 -8.92 1.29
CA GLY A 69 -14.55 -7.66 0.84
C GLY A 69 -13.57 -6.50 0.61
N GLN A 70 -12.26 -6.79 0.60
CA GLN A 70 -11.18 -5.83 0.42
C GLN A 70 -10.08 -6.39 -0.49
N ALA A 71 -9.16 -5.51 -0.89
CA ALA A 71 -7.86 -5.87 -1.43
C ALA A 71 -6.77 -5.54 -0.41
N THR A 72 -5.73 -6.36 -0.36
CA THR A 72 -4.52 -6.11 0.42
C THR A 72 -3.34 -5.98 -0.53
N ILE A 73 -2.51 -4.97 -0.30
CA ILE A 73 -1.34 -4.68 -1.12
C ILE A 73 -0.12 -4.75 -0.22
N THR A 74 0.72 -5.73 -0.47
CA THR A 74 1.97 -5.96 0.24
C THR A 74 3.11 -5.49 -0.66
N TYR A 75 3.81 -4.43 -0.26
CA TYR A 75 4.94 -3.88 -0.99
C TYR A 75 6.20 -3.93 -0.13
N VAL A 76 7.13 -4.81 -0.49
CA VAL A 76 8.47 -4.85 0.09
C VAL A 76 9.34 -4.07 -0.88
N GLY A 77 9.58 -2.79 -0.64
CA GLY A 77 10.45 -1.98 -1.49
C GLY A 77 11.93 -2.38 -1.42
N ARG A 78 12.74 -1.67 -2.20
CA ARG A 78 14.18 -1.91 -2.35
C ARG A 78 14.95 -0.75 -1.73
N ARG A 79 16.02 -1.06 -0.99
CA ARG A 79 16.95 -0.07 -0.45
C ARG A 79 17.58 0.77 -1.58
N SER A 80 17.77 2.07 -1.35
CA SER A 80 18.57 2.95 -2.21
C SER A 80 20.02 2.43 -2.31
N HIS A 81 20.60 2.47 -3.50
CA HIS A 81 21.93 1.92 -3.84
C HIS A 81 23.12 2.72 -3.30
N ARG A 82 22.91 3.74 -2.47
CA ARG A 82 24.02 4.38 -1.75
C ARG A 82 24.47 3.50 -0.59
N GLU A 83 25.19 2.45 -0.95
CA GLU A 83 26.14 1.77 -0.08
C GLU A 83 27.15 2.83 0.36
N HIS A 84 27.22 3.17 1.66
CA HIS A 84 28.43 3.56 2.40
C HIS A 84 28.17 4.33 3.70
N GLU A 85 26.94 4.78 4.02
CA GLU A 85 26.68 5.46 5.30
C GLU A 85 25.82 4.65 6.28
N LEU A 86 26.39 4.43 7.46
CA LEU A 86 25.89 3.62 8.57
C LEU A 86 24.77 4.29 9.39
N ILE A 87 24.23 5.45 8.96
CA ILE A 87 23.52 6.32 9.90
C ILE A 87 21.98 6.21 9.84
N TYR A 88 21.37 5.74 8.73
CA TYR A 88 19.90 5.56 8.66
C TYR A 88 19.38 4.27 7.95
N PRO A 89 20.03 3.08 8.07
CA PRO A 89 19.61 1.90 7.32
C PRO A 89 18.28 1.28 7.77
N LEU A 90 17.78 1.59 8.97
CA LEU A 90 16.76 0.80 9.67
C LEU A 90 15.30 0.99 9.21
N GLN A 91 15.02 1.89 8.27
CA GLN A 91 13.64 2.33 8.02
C GLN A 91 13.22 2.23 6.55
N MET A 92 14.12 1.79 5.68
CA MET A 92 13.84 1.64 4.26
C MET A 92 13.35 0.23 3.94
N LEU A 93 12.39 0.16 3.02
CA LEU A 93 11.79 -1.08 2.57
C LEU A 93 12.87 -2.05 2.03
N ARG A 94 12.84 -3.30 2.48
CA ARG A 94 13.87 -4.32 2.17
C ARG A 94 13.42 -5.72 2.59
N GLY A 95 14.22 -6.72 2.21
CA GLY A 95 13.99 -8.12 2.58
C GLY A 95 13.07 -8.82 1.59
N SER A 96 12.39 -9.87 2.05
CA SER A 96 11.34 -10.53 1.28
C SER A 96 10.30 -11.13 2.23
N SER A 97 9.15 -11.53 1.70
CA SER A 97 8.10 -12.19 2.47
C SER A 97 7.54 -13.38 1.70
N ASN A 98 7.42 -14.53 2.34
CA ASN A 98 6.68 -15.65 1.78
C ASN A 98 5.19 -15.43 1.98
N HIS A 99 4.39 -15.84 1.02
CA HIS A 99 2.95 -15.94 1.20
C HIS A 99 2.46 -17.32 0.75
N GLU A 100 1.40 -17.78 1.39
CA GLU A 100 0.71 -19.03 1.09
C GLU A 100 -0.78 -18.84 1.36
N ASP A 101 -1.64 -19.31 0.47
CA ASP A 101 -3.09 -19.23 0.65
C ASP A 101 -3.80 -20.59 0.59
N SER A 102 -5.05 -20.58 1.05
CA SER A 102 -5.93 -21.75 1.03
C SER A 102 -6.35 -22.16 -0.40
N ALA A 103 -6.26 -21.29 -1.41
CA ALA A 103 -6.50 -21.65 -2.80
C ALA A 103 -5.34 -22.45 -3.43
N GLY A 104 -4.18 -22.49 -2.77
CA GLY A 104 -2.96 -23.18 -3.20
C GLY A 104 -1.94 -22.26 -3.87
N HIS A 105 -2.17 -20.94 -3.90
CA HIS A 105 -1.17 -19.99 -4.35
C HIS A 105 -0.11 -19.81 -3.27
N LYS A 106 1.15 -19.73 -3.70
CA LYS A 106 2.29 -19.46 -2.83
C LYS A 106 3.38 -18.78 -3.63
N GLY A 107 4.19 -17.98 -2.97
CA GLY A 107 5.26 -17.25 -3.63
C GLY A 107 6.09 -16.44 -2.64
N VAL A 108 7.01 -15.66 -3.21
CA VAL A 108 7.91 -14.79 -2.46
C VAL A 108 7.80 -13.38 -3.01
N ILE A 109 7.47 -12.43 -2.15
CA ILE A 109 7.49 -11.00 -2.45
C ILE A 109 8.91 -10.53 -2.20
N GLU A 110 9.68 -10.35 -3.27
CA GLU A 110 11.06 -9.89 -3.22
C GLU A 110 11.17 -8.37 -2.96
N ALA A 111 12.36 -7.93 -2.53
CA ALA A 111 12.66 -6.49 -2.40
C ALA A 111 12.52 -5.74 -3.72
N GLY A 112 11.63 -4.76 -3.73
CA GLY A 112 11.15 -4.00 -4.88
C GLY A 112 9.90 -4.58 -5.54
N GLY A 113 9.40 -5.74 -5.11
CA GLY A 113 8.22 -6.41 -5.66
C GLY A 113 6.93 -6.05 -4.92
N VAL A 114 5.80 -6.37 -5.55
CA VAL A 114 4.46 -6.13 -5.00
C VAL A 114 3.57 -7.35 -5.18
N GLN A 115 2.77 -7.63 -4.16
CA GLN A 115 1.59 -8.46 -4.27
C GLN A 115 0.34 -7.61 -4.11
N TRP A 116 -0.56 -7.70 -5.09
CA TRP A 116 -1.90 -7.14 -5.01
C TRP A 116 -2.91 -8.28 -4.90
N MET A 117 -3.37 -8.57 -3.68
CA MET A 117 -4.36 -9.61 -3.42
C MET A 117 -5.76 -9.00 -3.35
N THR A 118 -6.68 -9.47 -4.18
CA THR A 118 -8.12 -9.20 -4.03
C THR A 118 -8.72 -10.34 -3.22
N ALA A 119 -9.16 -10.08 -1.98
CA ALA A 119 -9.76 -11.11 -1.14
C ALA A 119 -11.17 -11.50 -1.60
N GLY A 120 -11.93 -10.54 -2.15
CA GLY A 120 -13.28 -10.78 -2.65
C GLY A 120 -14.15 -11.53 -1.63
N ARG A 121 -14.79 -12.62 -2.06
CA ARG A 121 -15.68 -13.45 -1.23
C ARG A 121 -15.00 -14.18 -0.07
N GLY A 122 -13.69 -14.16 0.06
CA GLY A 122 -13.01 -14.83 1.16
C GLY A 122 -11.73 -15.50 0.73
N ILE A 123 -10.65 -15.20 1.46
CA ILE A 123 -9.39 -15.91 1.37
C ILE A 123 -8.81 -16.09 2.76
N ILE A 124 -8.08 -17.17 2.96
CA ILE A 124 -7.27 -17.42 4.15
C ILE A 124 -5.86 -17.57 3.65
N HIS A 125 -4.94 -16.81 4.23
CA HIS A 125 -3.55 -16.80 3.83
C HIS A 125 -2.63 -16.54 5.02
N SER A 126 -1.36 -16.77 4.81
CA SER A 126 -0.28 -16.41 5.72
C SER A 126 0.76 -15.59 4.96
N GLU A 127 1.36 -14.63 5.65
CA GLU A 127 2.46 -13.79 5.16
C GLU A 127 3.59 -13.83 6.19
N ILE A 128 4.66 -14.55 5.87
CA ILE A 128 5.80 -14.77 6.77
C ILE A 128 7.04 -14.09 6.19
N PRO A 129 7.49 -12.98 6.80
CA PRO A 129 8.73 -12.31 6.42
C PRO A 129 9.93 -13.25 6.48
N ASN A 130 10.77 -13.22 5.43
CA ASN A 130 11.96 -14.06 5.33
C ASN A 130 13.11 -13.46 6.13
N TYR A 131 13.37 -14.03 7.30
CA TYR A 131 14.53 -13.68 8.11
C TYR A 131 15.77 -14.47 7.68
N ILE A 132 16.86 -13.75 7.38
CA ILE A 132 18.17 -14.34 7.05
C ILE A 132 19.17 -13.88 8.12
N PRO A 133 19.78 -14.79 8.90
CA PRO A 133 20.78 -14.42 9.92
C PRO A 133 21.90 -13.54 9.34
N GLY A 134 22.22 -12.46 10.05
CA GLY A 134 23.24 -11.49 9.61
C GLY A 134 22.80 -10.56 8.48
N LYS A 135 21.54 -10.63 8.02
CA LYS A 135 20.93 -9.63 7.13
C LYS A 135 19.95 -8.76 7.89
N PRO A 136 19.72 -7.51 7.44
CA PRO A 136 18.73 -6.65 8.05
C PRO A 136 17.30 -7.21 7.89
N ASP A 137 16.47 -7.00 8.91
CA ASP A 137 15.08 -7.46 8.96
C ASP A 137 14.23 -6.94 7.78
N PRO A 138 13.22 -7.71 7.31
CA PRO A 138 12.27 -7.24 6.31
C PRO A 138 11.46 -6.03 6.77
N ILE A 139 11.29 -5.08 5.87
CA ILE A 139 10.52 -3.85 6.07
C ILE A 139 9.67 -3.62 4.82
N GLY A 140 8.38 -3.34 5.01
CA GLY A 140 7.44 -3.18 3.91
C GLY A 140 6.23 -2.32 4.27
N LEU A 141 5.35 -2.15 3.29
CA LEU A 141 4.06 -1.47 3.45
C LEU A 141 2.93 -2.46 3.20
N GLN A 142 1.93 -2.46 4.09
CA GLN A 142 0.65 -3.13 3.92
C GLN A 142 -0.44 -2.07 3.77
N LEU A 143 -1.07 -2.01 2.60
CA LEU A 143 -2.22 -1.13 2.34
C LEU A 143 -3.48 -1.97 2.13
N TRP A 144 -4.54 -1.67 2.87
CA TRP A 144 -5.86 -2.25 2.61
C TRP A 144 -6.75 -1.26 1.88
N VAL A 145 -7.38 -1.72 0.80
CA VAL A 145 -8.28 -0.94 -0.04
C VAL A 145 -9.64 -1.62 -0.07
N ASN A 146 -10.68 -0.88 0.29
CA ASN A 146 -12.05 -1.34 0.24
C ASN A 146 -12.46 -1.66 -1.20
N LEU A 147 -13.16 -2.77 -1.41
CA LEU A 147 -13.78 -3.05 -2.71
C LEU A 147 -15.17 -2.41 -2.77
N PRO A 148 -15.57 -1.82 -3.91
CA PRO A 148 -16.96 -1.49 -4.19
C PRO A 148 -17.86 -2.73 -4.01
N LYS A 149 -19.12 -2.54 -3.59
CA LYS A 149 -20.08 -3.61 -3.27
C LYS A 149 -20.14 -4.69 -4.35
N LYS A 150 -20.17 -4.28 -5.62
CA LYS A 150 -20.21 -5.19 -6.78
C LYS A 150 -19.01 -6.14 -6.87
N PHE A 151 -17.89 -5.80 -6.24
CA PHE A 151 -16.67 -6.61 -6.24
C PHE A 151 -16.40 -7.35 -4.93
N LYS A 152 -17.16 -7.10 -3.86
CA LYS A 152 -16.92 -7.74 -2.54
C LYS A 152 -17.08 -9.25 -2.52
N MET A 153 -17.79 -9.84 -3.50
CA MET A 153 -18.05 -11.28 -3.58
C MET A 153 -17.44 -11.95 -4.81
N VAL A 154 -16.49 -11.29 -5.50
CA VAL A 154 -15.74 -11.93 -6.59
C VAL A 154 -14.85 -13.06 -6.06
N LYS A 155 -14.41 -13.95 -6.95
CA LYS A 155 -13.38 -14.94 -6.59
C LYS A 155 -12.10 -14.21 -6.19
N PRO A 156 -11.37 -14.70 -5.17
CA PRO A 156 -10.07 -14.13 -4.83
C PRO A 156 -9.11 -14.21 -6.02
N SER A 157 -8.20 -13.24 -6.13
CA SER A 157 -7.22 -13.18 -7.22
C SER A 157 -5.97 -12.41 -6.82
N TYR A 158 -4.86 -12.71 -7.49
CA TYR A 158 -3.57 -12.06 -7.28
C TYR A 158 -3.10 -11.34 -8.54
N GLN A 159 -2.43 -10.21 -8.35
CA GLN A 159 -1.60 -9.57 -9.37
C GLN A 159 -0.24 -9.29 -8.73
N GLU A 160 0.78 -10.01 -9.17
CA GLU A 160 2.12 -9.96 -8.60
C GLU A 160 3.10 -9.43 -9.62
N LEU A 161 3.96 -8.51 -9.20
CA LEU A 161 5.06 -8.02 -10.01
C LEU A 161 6.35 -8.11 -9.22
N GLY A 162 7.31 -8.84 -9.78
CA GLY A 162 8.68 -8.85 -9.30
C GLY A 162 9.36 -7.48 -9.51
N PRO A 163 10.54 -7.27 -8.90
CA PRO A 163 11.21 -5.97 -8.87
C PRO A 163 11.54 -5.38 -10.25
N THR A 164 11.78 -6.24 -11.24
CA THR A 164 12.11 -5.87 -12.64
C THR A 164 10.86 -5.66 -13.51
N GLN A 165 9.69 -6.11 -13.05
CA GLN A 165 8.42 -6.03 -13.78
C GLN A 165 7.64 -4.74 -13.45
N ILE A 166 7.95 -4.08 -12.33
CA ILE A 166 7.35 -2.78 -11.98
C ILE A 166 7.96 -1.69 -12.88
N PRO A 167 7.14 -0.98 -13.69
CA PRO A 167 7.63 0.13 -14.50
C PRO A 167 8.23 1.24 -13.64
N VAL A 168 9.34 1.82 -14.11
CA VAL A 168 10.00 2.96 -13.48
C VAL A 168 9.97 4.14 -14.43
N ALA A 169 9.44 5.26 -13.96
CA ALA A 169 9.55 6.56 -14.63
C ALA A 169 10.68 7.37 -13.99
N GLU A 170 11.31 8.23 -14.79
CA GLU A 170 12.37 9.15 -14.36
C GLU A 170 12.01 10.56 -14.87
N PRO A 171 11.20 11.32 -14.12
CA PRO A 171 10.67 12.61 -14.59
C PRO A 171 11.77 13.67 -14.77
N VAL A 172 12.77 13.60 -13.89
CA VAL A 172 14.00 14.40 -13.92
C VAL A 172 15.15 13.52 -13.42
N GLU A 173 16.38 13.90 -13.75
CA GLU A 173 17.58 13.19 -13.28
C GLU A 173 17.61 13.12 -11.75
N GLY A 174 17.80 11.91 -11.19
CA GLY A 174 17.83 11.68 -9.75
C GLY A 174 16.45 11.53 -9.09
N LEU A 175 15.35 11.58 -9.85
CA LEU A 175 14.02 11.26 -9.36
C LEU A 175 13.49 9.99 -10.05
N LYS A 176 13.19 8.96 -9.26
CA LYS A 176 12.58 7.71 -9.75
C LYS A 176 11.18 7.55 -9.20
N VAL A 177 10.27 7.08 -10.05
CA VAL A 177 8.90 6.73 -9.68
C VAL A 177 8.63 5.28 -10.07
N ARG A 178 8.51 4.40 -9.08
CA ARG A 178 8.04 3.04 -9.31
C ARG A 178 6.52 3.05 -9.39
N VAL A 179 5.98 2.61 -10.52
CA VAL A 179 4.55 2.64 -10.82
C VAL A 179 3.93 1.31 -10.43
N ILE A 180 3.48 1.19 -9.17
CA ILE A 180 2.88 -0.05 -8.65
C ILE A 180 1.51 -0.27 -9.32
N SER A 181 0.67 0.77 -9.39
CA SER A 181 -0.58 0.78 -10.16
C SER A 181 -0.89 2.18 -10.69
N GLY A 182 -1.58 2.26 -11.82
CA GLY A 182 -1.91 3.54 -12.46
C GLY A 182 -0.87 4.02 -13.47
N LYS A 183 -0.81 5.34 -13.69
CA LYS A 183 0.02 6.00 -14.71
C LYS A 183 0.86 7.11 -14.09
N SER A 184 2.12 7.21 -14.48
CA SER A 184 3.03 8.25 -14.03
C SER A 184 4.08 8.53 -15.09
N HIS A 185 4.17 9.79 -15.55
CA HIS A 185 5.19 10.28 -16.48
C HIS A 185 5.46 9.34 -17.67
N GLY A 186 4.39 8.98 -18.39
CA GLY A 186 4.47 8.13 -19.58
C GLY A 186 4.66 6.62 -19.32
N LYS A 187 4.71 6.18 -18.06
CA LYS A 187 4.73 4.77 -17.66
C LYS A 187 3.39 4.36 -17.08
N GLU A 188 2.95 3.14 -17.41
CA GLU A 188 1.70 2.56 -16.92
C GLU A 188 1.99 1.17 -16.34
N SER A 189 1.52 0.94 -15.11
CA SER A 189 1.58 -0.39 -14.50
C SER A 189 0.64 -1.37 -15.20
N PRO A 190 0.98 -2.66 -15.32
CA PRO A 190 0.03 -3.69 -15.78
C PRO A 190 -1.03 -4.07 -14.73
N VAL A 191 -0.89 -3.64 -13.46
CA VAL A 191 -1.87 -3.92 -12.40
C VAL A 191 -3.21 -3.23 -12.71
N ARG A 192 -4.31 -3.97 -12.56
CA ARG A 192 -5.70 -3.52 -12.78
C ARG A 192 -6.51 -3.70 -11.50
N PRO A 193 -6.51 -2.71 -10.59
CA PRO A 193 -7.29 -2.78 -9.36
C PRO A 193 -8.81 -2.72 -9.60
N LEU A 194 -9.56 -3.53 -8.87
CA LEU A 194 -11.01 -3.42 -8.84
C LEU A 194 -11.43 -2.20 -8.01
N GLY A 195 -12.09 -1.23 -8.63
CA GLY A 195 -12.53 0.00 -7.97
C GLY A 195 -11.56 1.17 -8.03
N GLY A 196 -10.55 1.12 -8.91
CA GLY A 196 -9.70 2.28 -9.22
C GLY A 196 -8.76 2.67 -8.08
N CYS A 197 -7.50 2.26 -8.16
CA CYS A 197 -6.49 2.64 -7.18
C CYS A 197 -5.11 2.78 -7.85
N TRP A 198 -4.48 3.92 -7.67
CA TRP A 198 -3.13 4.22 -8.12
C TRP A 198 -2.20 4.22 -6.91
N TYR A 199 -1.03 3.63 -7.08
CA TYR A 199 0.01 3.49 -6.06
C TYR A 199 1.34 3.75 -6.75
N PHE A 200 2.08 4.72 -6.21
CA PHE A 200 3.44 5.03 -6.63
C PHE A 200 4.41 5.01 -5.45
N HIS A 201 5.66 4.66 -5.72
CA HIS A 201 6.77 4.85 -4.79
C HIS A 201 7.79 5.80 -5.42
N TYR A 202 7.97 6.97 -4.82
CA TYR A 202 8.90 8.00 -5.25
C TYR A 202 10.21 7.91 -4.49
N ILE A 203 11.31 8.11 -5.21
CA ILE A 203 12.67 8.11 -4.67
C ILE A 203 13.41 9.32 -5.24
N HIS A 204 13.68 10.30 -4.37
CA HIS A 204 14.46 11.50 -4.68
C HIS A 204 15.88 11.33 -4.18
N GLU A 205 16.86 11.24 -5.09
CA GLU A 205 18.27 11.04 -4.75
C GLU A 205 18.96 12.33 -4.25
N LYS A 206 18.36 13.49 -4.53
CA LYS A 206 18.87 14.82 -4.16
C LYS A 206 17.74 15.67 -3.56
N GLU A 207 18.12 16.66 -2.78
CA GLU A 207 17.22 17.72 -2.32
C GLU A 207 16.80 18.63 -3.48
N GLY A 208 15.61 19.22 -3.38
CA GLY A 208 15.13 20.25 -4.29
C GLY A 208 14.55 19.72 -5.59
N LEU A 209 14.56 18.39 -5.80
CA LEU A 209 13.92 17.75 -6.94
C LEU A 209 12.40 17.90 -6.82
N GLU A 210 11.80 18.36 -7.91
CA GLU A 210 10.38 18.68 -7.97
C GLU A 210 9.70 17.84 -9.07
N THR A 211 8.45 17.44 -8.81
CA THR A 211 7.62 16.77 -9.80
C THR A 211 6.15 17.09 -9.59
N PHE A 212 5.40 17.12 -10.70
CA PHE A 212 3.94 17.14 -10.68
C PHE A 212 3.41 15.78 -11.10
N GLN A 213 2.68 15.11 -10.21
CA GLN A 213 2.00 13.86 -10.53
C GLN A 213 0.55 14.15 -10.89
N GLU A 214 0.19 13.89 -12.13
CA GLU A 214 -1.20 13.89 -12.58
C GLU A 214 -2.00 12.80 -11.85
N LEU A 215 -3.20 13.14 -11.41
CA LEU A 215 -4.08 12.22 -10.68
C LEU A 215 -5.52 12.53 -11.10
N PRO A 216 -6.40 11.52 -11.20
CA PRO A 216 -7.80 11.78 -11.51
C PRO A 216 -8.43 12.75 -10.49
N ALA A 217 -9.19 13.72 -10.99
CA ALA A 217 -9.89 14.69 -10.14
C ALA A 217 -10.88 13.98 -9.20
N GLY A 218 -11.09 14.52 -8.00
CA GLY A 218 -12.02 13.95 -7.01
C GLY A 218 -11.53 12.68 -6.30
N TRP A 219 -10.41 12.07 -6.70
CA TRP A 219 -9.90 10.87 -6.04
C TRP A 219 -9.33 11.14 -4.65
N THR A 220 -9.73 10.33 -3.67
CA THR A 220 -9.15 10.35 -2.32
C THR A 220 -7.68 10.05 -2.44
N THR A 221 -6.82 10.94 -1.94
CA THR A 221 -5.37 10.85 -2.14
C THR A 221 -4.62 11.08 -0.84
N PHE A 222 -3.56 10.30 -0.61
CA PHE A 222 -2.63 10.53 0.48
C PHE A 222 -1.18 10.23 0.10
N ILE A 223 -0.26 10.82 0.87
CA ILE A 223 1.17 10.52 0.82
C ILE A 223 1.57 9.92 2.16
N TYR A 224 2.43 8.90 2.17
CA TYR A 224 3.11 8.47 3.38
C TYR A 224 4.62 8.55 3.18
N ILE A 225 5.27 9.36 4.02
CA ILE A 225 6.70 9.65 3.92
C ILE A 225 7.49 8.55 4.65
N LEU A 226 8.32 7.83 3.90
CA LEU A 226 9.15 6.74 4.41
C LEU A 226 10.45 7.28 5.02
N SER A 227 11.10 8.21 4.33
CA SER A 227 12.37 8.82 4.72
C SER A 227 12.50 10.22 4.14
N GLY A 228 13.34 11.04 4.75
CA GLY A 228 13.56 12.42 4.34
C GLY A 228 12.35 13.31 4.62
N SER A 229 12.22 14.34 3.81
CA SER A 229 11.26 15.44 4.03
C SER A 229 10.73 16.01 2.72
N LEU A 230 9.47 16.43 2.73
CA LEU A 230 8.69 16.74 1.54
C LEU A 230 7.90 18.03 1.72
N VAL A 231 7.85 18.86 0.69
CA VAL A 231 6.87 19.93 0.51
C VAL A 231 5.81 19.47 -0.49
N VAL A 232 4.55 19.77 -0.19
CA VAL A 232 3.38 19.40 -1.01
C VAL A 232 2.60 20.66 -1.39
N GLY A 233 2.30 20.81 -2.68
CA GLY A 233 1.52 21.92 -3.21
C GLY A 233 2.31 23.21 -3.40
N THR A 234 1.59 24.29 -3.75
CA THR A 234 2.18 25.59 -4.14
C THR A 234 2.00 26.68 -3.09
N THR A 235 1.08 26.52 -2.14
CA THR A 235 0.71 27.55 -1.16
C THR A 235 1.30 27.27 0.22
N ARG A 236 2.12 28.20 0.74
CA ARG A 236 2.73 28.17 2.08
C ARG A 236 3.49 26.86 2.36
N PRO A 237 4.69 26.68 1.77
CA PRO A 237 5.41 25.42 1.82
C PRO A 237 5.71 25.03 3.27
N THR A 238 4.96 24.04 3.75
CA THR A 238 5.20 23.39 5.04
C THR A 238 6.06 22.16 4.75
N VAL A 239 7.18 22.03 5.46
CA VAL A 239 8.02 20.85 5.36
C VAL A 239 7.41 19.73 6.21
N PHE A 240 7.17 18.58 5.59
CA PHE A 240 6.66 17.39 6.25
C PHE A 240 7.76 16.33 6.36
N GLU A 241 7.91 15.79 7.56
CA GLU A 241 8.94 14.80 7.89
C GLU A 241 8.43 13.37 7.73
N ALA A 242 9.37 12.41 7.72
CA ALA A 242 9.11 10.98 7.71
C ALA A 242 8.06 10.51 8.74
N PHE A 243 7.45 9.36 8.45
CA PHE A 243 6.40 8.69 9.24
C PHE A 243 5.10 9.46 9.39
N HIS A 244 4.84 10.39 8.48
CA HIS A 244 3.56 11.07 8.41
C HIS A 244 2.78 10.62 7.18
N THR A 245 1.49 10.36 7.41
CA THR A 245 0.48 10.31 6.37
C THR A 245 -0.10 11.71 6.18
N LEU A 246 -0.03 12.22 4.95
CA LEU A 246 -0.59 13.50 4.53
C LEU A 246 -1.83 13.21 3.68
N VAL A 247 -3.00 13.51 4.20
CA VAL A 247 -4.25 13.47 3.42
C VAL A 247 -4.31 14.74 2.57
N LEU A 248 -4.60 14.57 1.29
CA LEU A 248 -4.64 15.68 0.34
C LEU A 248 -6.09 16.12 0.07
N SER A 249 -6.25 17.34 -0.45
CA SER A 249 -7.49 17.80 -1.06
C SER A 249 -7.84 16.96 -2.30
N ALA A 250 -9.10 17.06 -2.74
CA ALA A 250 -9.63 16.34 -3.89
C ALA A 250 -10.68 17.18 -4.63
N ASP A 251 -10.43 18.48 -4.77
CA ASP A 251 -11.34 19.39 -5.44
C ASP A 251 -11.45 19.05 -6.94
N ALA A 252 -12.60 19.33 -7.55
CA ALA A 252 -12.91 18.89 -8.91
C ALA A 252 -12.01 19.51 -10.00
N ASN A 253 -11.35 20.63 -9.70
CA ASN A 253 -10.40 21.31 -10.58
C ASN A 253 -8.94 20.91 -10.32
N GLU A 254 -8.64 20.16 -9.25
CA GLU A 254 -7.29 19.69 -8.97
C GLU A 254 -6.92 18.54 -9.90
N THR A 255 -5.84 18.73 -10.67
CA THR A 255 -5.41 17.78 -11.71
C THR A 255 -4.25 16.90 -11.28
N GLY A 256 -3.70 17.13 -10.09
CA GLY A 256 -2.54 16.39 -9.61
C GLY A 256 -2.00 16.90 -8.28
N VAL A 257 -0.73 16.64 -8.02
CA VAL A 257 -0.03 17.13 -6.83
C VAL A 257 1.41 17.51 -7.18
N LEU A 258 1.82 18.71 -6.77
CA LEU A 258 3.19 19.17 -6.83
C LEU A 258 3.95 18.71 -5.58
N LEU A 259 5.12 18.14 -5.79
CA LEU A 259 5.92 17.48 -4.75
C LEU A 259 7.38 17.92 -4.89
N LYS A 260 7.99 18.36 -3.79
CA LYS A 260 9.39 18.78 -3.78
C LYS A 260 10.14 18.19 -2.59
N SER A 261 11.26 17.50 -2.85
CA SER A 261 12.13 16.98 -1.79
C SER A 261 12.83 18.12 -1.05
N MET A 262 12.90 18.00 0.27
CA MET A 262 13.59 18.96 1.16
C MET A 262 14.81 18.33 1.86
N SER A 263 15.15 17.10 1.49
CA SER A 263 16.38 16.42 1.88
C SER A 263 16.75 15.33 0.85
N PRO A 264 18.04 14.94 0.75
CA PRO A 264 18.45 13.79 -0.05
C PRO A 264 17.80 12.49 0.43
N ASP A 265 17.74 11.49 -0.45
CA ASP A 265 17.14 10.17 -0.17
C ASP A 265 15.71 10.24 0.40
N THR A 266 14.95 11.27 0.00
CA THR A 266 13.53 11.40 0.34
C THR A 266 12.73 10.34 -0.42
N GLN A 267 12.03 9.49 0.33
CA GLN A 267 11.18 8.44 -0.22
C GLN A 267 9.78 8.52 0.37
N TYR A 268 8.78 8.29 -0.47
CA TYR A 268 7.39 8.27 -0.05
C TYR A 268 6.53 7.42 -0.97
N MET A 269 5.46 6.84 -0.41
CA MET A 269 4.37 6.35 -1.23
C MET A 269 3.38 7.47 -1.50
N LEU A 270 2.80 7.47 -2.69
CA LEU A 270 1.62 8.26 -3.05
C LEU A 270 0.54 7.29 -3.50
N ALA A 271 -0.62 7.34 -2.88
CA ALA A 271 -1.77 6.53 -3.28
C ALA A 271 -3.00 7.42 -3.52
N SER A 272 -3.73 7.12 -4.59
CA SER A 272 -4.94 7.85 -5.00
C SER A 272 -5.97 6.84 -5.47
N ALA A 273 -7.20 6.92 -5.00
CA ALA A 273 -8.23 5.95 -5.36
C ALA A 273 -9.60 6.58 -5.54
N GLU A 274 -10.40 5.95 -6.39
CA GLU A 274 -11.77 6.39 -6.65
C GLU A 274 -12.59 6.34 -5.35
N PRO A 275 -13.27 7.43 -4.96
CA PRO A 275 -14.07 7.43 -3.75
C PRO A 275 -15.22 6.43 -3.87
N ILE A 276 -15.44 5.65 -2.81
CA ILE A 276 -16.56 4.71 -2.74
C ILE A 276 -17.66 5.35 -1.90
N ASN A 277 -18.72 5.81 -2.57
CA ASN A 277 -19.91 6.38 -1.94
C ASN A 277 -20.91 5.29 -1.53
N GLU A 278 -20.45 4.32 -0.75
CA GLU A 278 -21.25 3.21 -0.22
C GLU A 278 -21.03 3.08 1.29
N PRO A 279 -22.00 2.54 2.05
CA PRO A 279 -21.78 2.21 3.45
C PRO A 279 -20.61 1.23 3.62
N ILE A 280 -19.81 1.41 4.67
CA ILE A 280 -18.70 0.54 5.02
C ILE A 280 -18.88 0.09 6.46
N VAL A 281 -18.86 -1.23 6.66
CA VAL A 281 -18.85 -1.86 7.97
C VAL A 281 -17.63 -2.76 8.03
N GLN A 282 -16.68 -2.40 8.89
CA GLN A 282 -15.47 -3.16 9.15
C GLN A 282 -15.54 -3.77 10.55
N TYR A 283 -15.27 -5.08 10.64
CA TYR A 283 -15.04 -5.75 11.91
C TYR A 283 -13.88 -6.75 11.75
N GLY A 284 -12.72 -6.37 12.26
CA GLY A 284 -11.47 -7.12 12.07
C GLY A 284 -11.17 -7.35 10.58
N PRO A 285 -11.03 -8.60 10.12
CA PRO A 285 -10.63 -8.95 8.74
C PRO A 285 -11.74 -8.83 7.68
N PHE A 286 -12.97 -8.50 8.09
CA PHE A 286 -14.13 -8.49 7.21
C PHE A 286 -14.65 -7.08 7.02
N VAL A 287 -14.72 -6.65 5.76
CA VAL A 287 -15.21 -5.33 5.36
C VAL A 287 -16.33 -5.48 4.36
N MET A 288 -17.56 -5.27 4.82
CA MET A 288 -18.79 -5.38 4.03
C MET A 288 -19.55 -4.05 4.02
N ASN A 289 -20.74 -4.00 3.43
CA ASN A 289 -21.55 -2.78 3.39
C ASN A 289 -22.57 -2.72 4.54
N THR A 290 -22.90 -3.86 5.16
CA THR A 290 -23.87 -3.92 6.27
C THR A 290 -23.39 -4.80 7.42
N GLN A 291 -23.93 -4.56 8.62
CA GLN A 291 -23.68 -5.40 9.81
C GLN A 291 -24.07 -6.87 9.56
N ALA A 292 -25.20 -7.10 8.89
CA ALA A 292 -25.66 -8.44 8.56
C ALA A 292 -24.67 -9.20 7.65
N GLU A 293 -24.08 -8.52 6.66
CA GLU A 293 -23.07 -9.12 5.79
C GLU A 293 -21.77 -9.45 6.53
N VAL A 294 -21.34 -8.59 7.47
CA VAL A 294 -20.17 -8.89 8.33
C VAL A 294 -20.44 -10.09 9.23
N MET A 295 -21.61 -10.15 9.88
CA MET A 295 -21.99 -11.31 10.70
C MET A 295 -22.09 -12.58 9.86
N GLN A 296 -22.57 -12.48 8.63
CA GLN A 296 -22.58 -13.60 7.68
C GLN A 296 -21.15 -14.03 7.30
N ALA A 297 -20.21 -13.09 7.13
CA ALA A 297 -18.80 -13.41 6.87
C ALA A 297 -18.17 -14.21 8.01
N PHE A 298 -18.43 -13.85 9.27
CA PHE A 298 -18.02 -14.64 10.43
C PHE A 298 -18.62 -16.04 10.43
N LYS A 299 -19.93 -16.15 10.12
CA LYS A 299 -20.61 -17.44 10.04
C LYS A 299 -20.00 -18.31 8.94
N ASP A 300 -19.76 -17.75 7.76
CA ASP A 300 -19.18 -18.44 6.61
C ASP A 300 -17.75 -18.92 6.89
N PHE A 301 -16.92 -18.09 7.54
CA PHE A 301 -15.57 -18.47 7.94
C PHE A 301 -15.59 -19.63 8.96
N ARG A 302 -16.41 -19.51 10.01
CA ARG A 302 -16.53 -20.52 11.06
C ARG A 302 -17.09 -21.86 10.56
N GLU A 303 -18.02 -21.81 9.61
CA GLU A 303 -18.65 -23.01 9.05
C GLU A 303 -17.92 -23.55 7.81
N GLY A 304 -16.87 -22.85 7.36
CA GLY A 304 -16.07 -23.24 6.19
C GLY A 304 -16.89 -23.29 4.90
N ARG A 305 -17.51 -22.16 4.50
CA ARG A 305 -18.38 -22.11 3.30
C ARG A 305 -18.36 -20.75 2.59
N ASN A 306 -18.99 -20.68 1.42
CA ASN A 306 -19.21 -19.44 0.66
C ASN A 306 -17.92 -18.64 0.39
N GLY A 307 -16.85 -19.31 0.01
CA GLY A 307 -15.51 -18.73 -0.17
C GLY A 307 -14.49 -19.11 0.90
N PHE A 308 -14.94 -19.73 2.00
CA PHE A 308 -14.08 -20.22 3.08
C PHE A 308 -14.09 -21.75 3.20
N GLU A 309 -14.34 -22.48 2.11
CA GLU A 309 -14.51 -23.95 2.10
C GLU A 309 -13.33 -24.72 2.75
N LYS A 310 -12.15 -24.11 2.80
CA LYS A 310 -10.93 -24.69 3.35
C LYS A 310 -10.57 -24.20 4.75
N ALA A 311 -11.39 -23.36 5.38
CA ALA A 311 -11.08 -22.75 6.68
C ALA A 311 -10.81 -23.74 7.82
N LEU A 312 -11.50 -24.88 7.78
CA LEU A 312 -11.45 -25.87 8.86
C LEU A 312 -10.28 -26.85 8.72
N THR A 313 -9.74 -27.01 7.50
CA THR A 313 -8.79 -28.08 7.17
C THR A 313 -7.44 -27.57 6.70
N TRP A 314 -7.40 -26.36 6.13
CA TRP A 314 -6.15 -25.80 5.63
C TRP A 314 -5.31 -25.22 6.76
N LYS A 315 -4.01 -25.47 6.67
CA LYS A 315 -2.96 -24.87 7.48
C LYS A 315 -1.80 -24.52 6.57
N SER A 316 -1.28 -23.31 6.66
CA SER A 316 -0.09 -22.98 5.88
C SER A 316 1.11 -23.76 6.40
N THR A 317 1.99 -24.12 5.47
CA THR A 317 3.28 -24.72 5.80
C THR A 317 4.23 -23.69 6.40
N ILE A 318 4.10 -22.43 6.00
CA ILE A 318 5.00 -21.34 6.41
C ILE A 318 4.74 -20.83 7.83
N ALA A 319 3.49 -20.80 8.31
CA ALA A 319 3.20 -20.42 9.70
C ALA A 319 3.79 -21.42 10.69
N GLY A 320 3.80 -22.72 10.33
CA GLY A 320 4.42 -23.77 11.13
C GLY A 320 5.94 -23.66 11.26
N MET A 321 6.60 -22.80 10.45
CA MET A 321 8.03 -22.52 10.57
C MET A 321 8.35 -21.48 11.64
N MET A 322 7.38 -20.67 12.07
CA MET A 322 7.55 -19.68 13.14
C MET A 322 7.72 -20.34 14.51
N SER A 323 6.99 -21.42 14.79
CA SER A 323 6.97 -22.11 16.09
C SER A 323 8.12 -23.09 16.33
N ARG A 324 9.00 -23.28 15.35
CA ARG A 324 10.15 -24.20 15.43
C ARG A 324 11.46 -23.45 15.67
N ARG A 325 11.55 -22.62 16.72
CA ARG A 325 12.82 -22.12 17.27
C ARG A 325 12.72 -21.89 18.77
#